data_AF-A0A9D9FG12-F1
#
_entry.id   AF-A0A9D9FG12-F1
#
_cell.length_a   1.000
_cell.length_b   1.000
_cell.length_c   1.000
_cell.angle_alpha   90.00
_cell.angle_beta   90.00
_cell.angle_gamma   90.00
#
_symmetry.space_group_name_H-M   'P 1'
#
loop_
_entity.id
_entity.type
_entity.pdbx_description
1 polymer ?
#
loop_
_entity_poly.entity_id
_entity_poly.type
_entity_poly.pdbx_seq_one_letter_code
_entity_poly.pdbx_strand_id
1 'polypeptide(L)'
;MAALSVIPSRTAKLSSDIDTLIVHLRLAQDYGSDSPRILMLINDLVCTYEDLFEAFEGDLSEQGGRQLGMIRTLHEQFLVDLVEFAEMIRFDNGEFPNGFFSFVELGPYVQPSLAA
;
A
#
# COMPACT_ATOMS: atom_id res chain seq x y z
N MET A 1 -17.04 -10.79 -25.94
CA MET A 1 -17.24 -11.38 -24.60
C MET A 1 -16.07 -10.93 -23.74
N ALA A 2 -16.29 -9.95 -22.86
CA ALA A 2 -15.24 -9.42 -21.99
C ALA A 2 -15.16 -10.32 -20.75
N ALA A 3 -13.97 -10.88 -20.48
CA ALA A 3 -13.67 -11.44 -19.18
C ALA A 3 -13.67 -10.26 -18.19
N LEU A 4 -14.75 -10.11 -17.42
CA LEU A 4 -14.73 -9.32 -16.21
C LEU A 4 -13.71 -9.98 -15.30
N SER A 5 -12.49 -9.44 -15.27
CA SER A 5 -11.48 -9.81 -14.27
C SER A 5 -12.07 -9.43 -12.92
N VAL A 6 -12.69 -10.40 -12.24
CA VAL A 6 -13.23 -10.22 -10.90
C VAL A 6 -12.04 -10.04 -10.00
N ILE A 7 -11.66 -8.79 -9.74
CA ILE A 7 -10.89 -8.49 -8.54
C ILE A 7 -11.76 -8.97 -7.39
N PRO A 8 -11.31 -9.91 -6.54
CA PRO A 8 -12.11 -10.37 -5.43
C PRO A 8 -12.52 -9.18 -4.57
N SER A 9 -13.75 -9.19 -4.08
CA SER A 9 -14.36 -8.08 -3.33
C SER A 9 -13.50 -7.60 -2.16
N ARG A 10 -12.67 -8.48 -1.59
CA ARG A 10 -11.67 -8.18 -0.56
C ARG A 10 -10.58 -7.24 -1.06
N THR A 11 -9.92 -7.56 -2.16
CA THR A 11 -8.82 -6.76 -2.75
C THR A 11 -9.30 -5.38 -3.19
N ALA A 12 -10.50 -5.29 -3.77
CA ALA A 12 -11.12 -4.02 -4.15
C ALA A 12 -11.43 -3.13 -2.94
N LYS A 13 -11.90 -3.72 -1.84
CA LYS A 13 -12.13 -3.00 -0.59
C LYS A 13 -10.81 -2.48 0.00
N LEU A 14 -9.79 -3.32 0.11
CA LEU A 14 -8.48 -2.96 0.67
C LEU A 14 -7.82 -1.82 -0.13
N SER A 15 -7.94 -1.84 -1.45
CA SER A 15 -7.47 -0.72 -2.30
C SER A 15 -8.20 0.59 -1.98
N SER A 16 -9.53 0.56 -1.79
CA SER A 16 -10.29 1.74 -1.38
C SER A 16 -9.94 2.22 0.04
N ASP A 17 -9.62 1.30 0.95
CA ASP A 17 -9.21 1.62 2.32
C ASP A 17 -7.83 2.32 2.31
N ILE A 18 -6.89 1.87 1.46
CA ILE A 18 -5.59 2.53 1.21
C ILE A 18 -5.77 3.96 0.70
N ASP A 19 -6.61 4.17 -0.33
CA ASP A 19 -6.87 5.50 -0.87
C ASP A 19 -7.44 6.43 0.22
N THR A 20 -8.32 5.91 1.06
CA THR A 20 -8.91 6.65 2.20
C THR A 20 -7.83 7.04 3.22
N LEU A 21 -6.92 6.13 3.55
CA LEU A 21 -5.80 6.40 4.47
C LEU A 21 -4.83 7.44 3.89
N ILE A 22 -4.51 7.39 2.60
CA ILE A 22 -3.68 8.39 1.93
C ILE A 22 -4.34 9.77 2.01
N VAL A 23 -5.65 9.87 1.77
CA VAL A 23 -6.40 11.13 1.95
C VAL A 23 -6.31 11.61 3.39
N HIS A 24 -6.48 10.73 4.39
CA HIS A 24 -6.35 11.11 5.80
C HIS A 24 -4.94 11.61 6.15
N LEU A 25 -3.89 11.01 5.59
CA LEU A 25 -2.51 11.47 5.77
C LEU A 25 -2.28 12.85 5.14
N ARG A 26 -2.84 13.11 3.95
CA ARG A 26 -2.78 14.44 3.32
C ARG A 26 -3.50 15.50 4.16
N LEU A 27 -4.69 15.19 4.66
CA LEU A 27 -5.41 16.09 5.57
C LEU A 27 -4.61 16.29 6.87
N ALA A 28 -3.97 15.24 7.39
CA ALA A 28 -3.14 15.35 8.59
C ALA A 28 -1.95 16.30 8.37
N GLN A 29 -1.34 16.29 7.19
CA GLN A 29 -0.32 17.25 6.77
C GLN A 29 -0.88 18.69 6.68
N ASP A 30 -1.99 18.87 5.97
CA ASP A 30 -2.57 20.21 5.70
C ASP A 30 -3.07 20.91 6.97
N TYR A 31 -3.63 20.16 7.92
CA TYR A 31 -4.18 20.70 9.16
C TYR A 31 -3.20 20.68 10.34
N GLY A 32 -1.96 20.23 10.14
CA GLY A 32 -0.94 20.17 11.19
C GLY A 32 -1.32 19.23 12.34
N SER A 33 -1.68 17.98 12.01
CA SER A 33 -1.94 16.95 13.01
C SER A 33 -0.69 16.61 13.81
N ASP A 34 -0.89 16.13 15.03
CA ASP A 34 0.19 15.69 15.91
C ASP A 34 0.86 14.41 15.41
N SER A 35 2.18 14.31 15.64
CA SER A 35 3.01 13.17 15.22
C SER A 35 2.43 11.79 15.59
N PRO A 36 1.86 11.56 16.80
CA PRO A 36 1.26 10.27 17.14
C PRO A 36 0.12 9.85 16.21
N ARG A 37 -0.74 10.79 15.81
CA ARG A 37 -1.85 10.51 14.90
C ARG A 37 -1.36 10.18 13.50
N ILE A 38 -0.34 10.90 13.02
CA ILE A 38 0.29 10.62 11.73
C ILE A 38 0.90 9.21 11.73
N LEU A 39 1.64 8.84 12.78
CA LEU A 39 2.23 7.51 12.91
C LEU A 39 1.19 6.40 13.01
N MET A 40 0.06 6.64 13.68
CA MET A 40 -1.07 5.70 13.68
C MET A 40 -1.63 5.49 12.27
N LEU A 41 -1.86 6.55 11.50
CA LEU A 41 -2.35 6.45 10.12
C LEU A 41 -1.35 5.72 9.20
N ILE A 42 -0.05 5.91 9.40
CA ILE A 42 0.99 5.19 8.65
C ILE A 42 1.01 3.72 9.04
N ASN A 43 0.86 3.39 10.33
CA ASN A 43 0.75 2.01 10.77
C ASN A 43 -0.48 1.31 10.18
N ASP A 44 -1.63 1.98 10.18
CA ASP A 44 -2.85 1.46 9.54
C ASP A 44 -2.63 1.25 8.03
N LEU A 45 -1.87 2.14 7.38
CA LEU A 45 -1.50 2.01 5.98
C LEU A 45 -0.61 0.78 5.74
N VAL A 46 0.42 0.56 6.56
CA VAL A 46 1.30 -0.63 6.49
C VAL A 46 0.46 -1.90 6.61
N CYS A 47 -0.38 -2.00 7.64
CA CYS A 47 -1.23 -3.19 7.85
C CYS A 47 -2.20 -3.42 6.69
N THR A 48 -2.76 -2.36 6.11
CA THR A 48 -3.68 -2.48 4.97
C THR A 48 -2.96 -2.96 3.70
N TYR A 49 -1.72 -2.52 3.49
CA TYR A 49 -0.87 -3.06 2.40
C TYR A 49 -0.48 -4.51 2.64
N GLU A 50 -0.13 -4.92 3.87
CA GLU A 50 0.13 -6.32 4.22
C GLU A 50 -1.08 -7.21 3.88
N ASP A 51 -2.27 -6.81 4.30
CA ASP A 51 -3.52 -7.52 3.99
C ASP A 51 -3.80 -7.59 2.48
N LEU A 52 -3.51 -6.50 1.75
CA LEU A 52 -3.68 -6.44 0.29
C LEU A 52 -2.71 -7.41 -0.40
N PHE A 53 -1.45 -7.41 0.00
CA PHE A 53 -0.41 -8.27 -0.57
C PHE A 53 -0.69 -9.74 -0.29
N GLU A 54 -1.11 -10.08 0.93
CA GLU A 54 -1.50 -11.45 1.27
C GLU A 54 -2.69 -11.92 0.41
N ALA A 55 -3.72 -11.07 0.25
CA ALA A 55 -4.86 -11.39 -0.59
C ALA A 55 -4.45 -11.62 -2.05
N PHE A 56 -3.62 -10.73 -2.61
CA PHE A 56 -3.15 -10.82 -3.98
C PHE A 56 -2.23 -12.02 -4.24
N GLU A 57 -1.31 -12.31 -3.30
CA GLU A 57 -0.45 -13.49 -3.35
C GLU A 57 -1.25 -14.79 -3.26
N GLY A 58 -2.30 -14.81 -2.43
CA GLY A 58 -3.26 -15.90 -2.36
C GLY A 58 -3.93 -16.17 -3.70
N ASP A 59 -4.50 -15.12 -4.32
CA ASP A 59 -5.15 -15.21 -5.62
C ASP A 59 -4.19 -15.69 -6.73
N LEU A 60 -2.94 -15.22 -6.73
CA LEU A 60 -1.91 -15.63 -7.69
C LEU A 60 -1.47 -17.09 -7.49
N SER A 61 -1.36 -17.54 -6.24
CA SER A 61 -1.00 -18.92 -5.90
C SER A 61 -2.05 -19.90 -6.43
N GLU A 62 -3.35 -19.59 -6.24
CA GLU A 62 -4.46 -20.39 -6.75
C GLU A 62 -4.48 -20.48 -8.29
N GLN A 63 -3.96 -19.46 -8.98
CA GLN A 63 -3.84 -19.41 -10.44
C GLN A 63 -2.55 -20.06 -10.98
N GLY A 64 -1.72 -20.67 -10.13
CA GLY A 64 -0.47 -21.34 -10.54
C GLY A 64 0.68 -20.36 -10.83
N GLY A 65 0.71 -19.22 -10.17
CA GLY A 65 1.58 -18.07 -10.44
C GLY A 65 3.08 -18.37 -10.43
N ARG A 66 3.70 -18.46 -11.62
CA ARG A 66 5.16 -18.63 -11.79
C ARG A 66 6.00 -17.44 -11.29
N GLN A 67 5.37 -16.30 -11.03
CA GLN A 67 6.03 -15.05 -10.62
C GLN A 67 5.83 -14.72 -9.13
N LEU A 68 5.16 -15.58 -8.36
CA LEU A 68 4.80 -15.30 -6.97
C LEU A 68 6.01 -14.92 -6.11
N GLY A 69 7.15 -15.60 -6.28
CA GLY A 69 8.38 -15.29 -5.55
C GLY A 69 8.92 -13.89 -5.83
N MET A 70 8.92 -13.45 -7.10
CA MET A 70 9.36 -12.10 -7.47
C MET A 70 8.40 -11.03 -6.93
N ILE A 71 7.09 -11.29 -7.02
CA ILE A 71 6.05 -10.37 -6.55
C ILE A 71 6.14 -10.20 -5.03
N ARG A 72 6.30 -11.30 -4.28
CA ARG A 72 6.49 -11.24 -2.83
C ARG A 72 7.72 -10.43 -2.45
N THR A 73 8.85 -10.59 -3.15
CA THR A 73 10.05 -9.77 -2.87
C THR A 73 9.79 -8.28 -3.11
N LEU A 74 9.00 -7.91 -4.13
CA LEU A 74 8.63 -6.52 -4.37
C LEU A 74 7.70 -5.98 -3.28
N HIS A 75 6.73 -6.78 -2.82
CA HIS A 75 5.85 -6.43 -1.70
C HIS A 75 6.63 -6.24 -0.40
N GLU A 76 7.52 -7.17 -0.07
CA GLU A 76 8.38 -7.09 1.12
C GLU A 76 9.27 -5.83 1.07
N GLN A 77 9.89 -5.53 -0.09
CA GLN A 77 10.69 -4.32 -0.24
C GLN A 77 9.86 -3.05 -0.07
N PHE A 78 8.64 -3.01 -0.63
CA PHE A 78 7.74 -1.87 -0.48
C PHE A 78 7.38 -1.63 0.99
N LEU A 79 7.10 -2.69 1.76
CA LEU A 79 6.81 -2.56 3.20
C LEU A 79 8.03 -2.07 3.99
N VAL A 80 9.23 -2.56 3.65
CA VAL A 80 10.48 -2.07 4.26
C VAL A 80 10.66 -0.57 4.00
N ASP A 81 10.53 -0.14 2.74
CA ASP A 81 10.65 1.27 2.36
C ASP A 81 9.59 2.14 3.06
N LEU A 82 8.35 1.63 3.19
CA LEU A 82 7.27 2.33 3.89
C LEU A 82 7.57 2.50 5.40
N VAL A 83 8.15 1.49 6.03
CA VAL A 83 8.60 1.56 7.43
C VAL A 83 9.77 2.54 7.59
N GLU A 84 10.70 2.60 6.63
CA GLU A 84 11.77 3.61 6.62
C GLU A 84 11.19 5.03 6.57
N PHE A 85 10.19 5.28 5.72
CA PHE A 85 9.47 6.56 5.72
C PHE A 85 8.79 6.85 7.07
N ALA A 86 8.16 5.84 7.69
CA ALA A 86 7.51 6.00 9.00
C ALA A 86 8.52 6.42 10.08
N GLU A 87 9.72 5.83 10.08
CA GLU A 87 10.79 6.21 11.00
C GLU A 87 11.31 7.63 10.72
N MET A 88 11.49 8.03 9.46
CA MET A 88 11.84 9.41 9.12
C MET A 88 10.81 10.41 9.65
N ILE A 89 9.51 10.13 9.42
CA ILE A 89 8.40 10.95 9.91
C ILE A 89 8.40 11.03 11.45
N ARG A 90 8.71 9.93 12.12
CA ARG A 90 8.84 9.89 13.57
C ARG A 90 10.00 10.76 14.07
N PHE A 91 11.16 10.71 13.42
CA PHE A 91 12.32 11.52 13.78
C PHE A 91 12.11 13.02 13.51
N ASP A 92 11.39 13.35 12.43
CA ASP A 92 11.09 14.72 12.02
C ASP A 92 9.79 15.26 12.65
N ASN A 93 9.35 14.70 13.78
CA ASN A 93 8.18 15.14 14.55
C ASN A 93 6.86 15.21 13.76
N GLY A 94 6.66 14.29 12.80
CA GLY A 94 5.45 14.22 11.98
C GLY A 94 5.56 14.93 10.63
N GLU A 95 6.71 15.53 10.30
CA GLU A 95 6.94 16.07 8.96
C GLU A 95 7.08 14.94 7.93
N PHE A 96 6.41 15.09 6.78
CA PHE A 96 6.45 14.12 5.70
C PHE A 96 7.68 14.35 4.80
N PRO A 97 8.53 13.33 4.59
CA PRO A 97 9.63 13.42 3.64
C PRO A 97 9.17 13.70 2.21
N ASN A 98 10.01 14.40 1.46
CA ASN A 98 9.77 14.61 0.03
C ASN A 98 9.63 13.27 -0.69
N GLY A 99 8.52 13.09 -1.42
CA GLY A 99 8.24 11.89 -2.18
C GLY A 99 7.47 10.80 -1.42
N PHE A 100 7.19 10.95 -0.12
CA PHE A 100 6.37 9.98 0.63
C PHE A 100 5.01 9.72 -0.04
N PHE A 101 4.26 10.79 -0.35
CA PHE A 101 2.95 10.64 -0.99
C PHE A 101 3.04 10.04 -2.38
N SER A 102 4.05 10.42 -3.17
CA SER A 102 4.28 9.81 -4.48
C SER A 102 4.61 8.32 -4.37
N PHE A 103 5.35 7.91 -3.34
CA PHE A 103 5.68 6.52 -3.08
C PHE A 103 4.44 5.68 -2.75
N VAL A 104 3.62 6.12 -1.79
CA VAL A 104 2.41 5.37 -1.39
C VAL A 104 1.33 5.39 -2.48
N GLU A 105 1.19 6.48 -3.24
CA GLU A 105 0.25 6.55 -4.36
C GLU A 105 0.65 5.68 -5.54
N LEU A 106 1.96 5.55 -5.80
CA LEU A 106 2.45 4.64 -6.82
C LEU A 106 2.16 3.19 -6.43
N GLY A 107 2.35 2.85 -5.15
CA GLY A 107 2.18 1.49 -4.61
C GLY A 107 2.95 0.43 -5.39
N PRO A 108 2.99 -0.83 -4.96
CA PRO A 108 3.33 -1.93 -5.86
C PRO A 108 2.04 -2.36 -6.58
N TYR A 109 1.31 -1.41 -7.18
CA TYR A 109 0.31 -1.69 -8.21
C TYR A 109 1.02 -2.12 -9.49
N VAL A 110 1.88 -3.14 -9.38
CA VAL A 110 2.17 -4.02 -10.50
C VAL A 110 0.87 -4.80 -10.67
N GLN A 111 -0.13 -4.17 -11.30
CA GLN A 111 -1.03 -4.96 -12.12
C GLN A 111 -0.08 -5.76 -13.01
N PRO A 112 -0.03 -7.11 -12.93
CA PRO A 112 0.46 -7.82 -14.08
C PRO A 112 -0.46 -7.32 -15.16
N SER A 113 0.09 -6.54 -16.10
CA SER A 113 -0.66 -6.19 -17.28
C SER A 113 -1.14 -7.53 -17.80
N LEU A 114 -2.42 -7.83 -17.62
CA LEU A 114 -3.17 -8.78 -18.41
C LEU A 114 -3.26 -8.18 -19.83
N ALA A 115 -2.10 -7.87 -20.40
CA ALA A 115 -1.87 -7.74 -21.82
C ALA A 115 -1.82 -9.20 -22.31
N ALA A 116 -3.01 -9.79 -22.36
CA ALA A 116 -3.33 -10.88 -23.26
C ALA A 116 -3.41 -10.32 -24.69
#